data_AF-A0A6G4U6F3-F1
#
_entry.id   AF-A0A6G4U6F3-F1
#
_cell.length_a   1.000
_cell.length_b   1.000
_cell.length_c   1.000
_cell.angle_alpha   90.00
_cell.angle_beta   90.00
_cell.angle_gamma   90.00
#
_symmetry.space_group_name_H-M   'P 1'
#
loop_
_entity.id
_entity.type
_entity.pdbx_description
1 polymer ?
#
loop_
_entity_poly.entity_id
_entity_poly.type
_entity_poly.pdbx_seq_one_letter_code
_entity_poly.pdbx_strand_id
1 'polypeptide(L)'
;HPGEPPPSGEIAQAIRGTGAREVVLLPNDPALRHAAAVAVEQTRAEGIRVALIPTRSPLQGVAALAVHDPDHRFDEDVVAMTSAAGATRYAELALAERQSWTSAGICDEGDALGIIDGDVAVIGKDLAATAERVLDRMLAAGGELVTLVIGPNAPAGLAARLETHVQQHHLAVDTVVYEGGAPDRQGAPLLIGVE
;
A
#
# COMPACT_ATOMS: atom_id res chain seq x y z
N HIS A 1 -2.98 -17.83 -11.11
CA HIS A 1 -4.24 -18.21 -10.42
C HIS A 1 -4.70 -17.09 -9.48
N PRO A 2 -5.95 -17.08 -8.93
CA PRO A 2 -6.31 -16.13 -7.89
C PRO A 2 -5.30 -16.23 -6.73
N GLY A 3 -4.58 -15.14 -6.45
CA GLY A 3 -3.57 -15.09 -5.39
C GLY A 3 -2.11 -15.29 -5.83
N GLU A 4 -1.84 -15.64 -7.09
CA GLU A 4 -0.46 -15.64 -7.62
C GLU A 4 -0.12 -14.29 -8.25
N PRO A 5 1.11 -13.76 -8.04
CA PRO A 5 1.56 -12.55 -8.72
C PRO A 5 1.47 -12.72 -10.26
N PRO A 6 0.87 -11.77 -11.00
CA PRO A 6 0.77 -11.88 -12.46
C PRO A 6 2.16 -11.94 -13.11
N PRO A 7 2.41 -12.87 -14.04
CA PRO A 7 3.64 -12.89 -14.83
C PRO A 7 3.71 -11.66 -15.75
N SER A 8 4.92 -11.34 -16.23
CA SER A 8 5.15 -10.18 -17.10
C SER A 8 4.27 -10.17 -18.35
N GLY A 9 3.96 -11.34 -18.93
CA GLY A 9 3.07 -11.47 -20.09
C GLY A 9 1.63 -11.00 -19.81
N GLU A 10 1.09 -11.31 -18.63
CA GLU A 10 -0.24 -10.85 -18.22
C GLU A 10 -0.24 -9.34 -17.96
N ILE A 11 0.80 -8.81 -17.31
CA ILE A 11 0.97 -7.36 -17.10
C ILE A 11 1.06 -6.64 -18.46
N ALA A 12 1.86 -7.16 -19.40
CA ALA A 12 1.96 -6.60 -20.75
C ALA A 12 0.62 -6.64 -21.50
N GLN A 13 -0.14 -7.73 -21.35
CA GLN A 13 -1.48 -7.83 -21.91
C GLN A 13 -2.44 -6.81 -21.29
N ALA A 14 -2.37 -6.59 -19.97
CA ALA A 14 -3.17 -5.57 -19.29
C ALA A 14 -2.85 -4.16 -19.82
N ILE A 15 -1.56 -3.83 -19.98
CA ILE A 15 -1.12 -2.56 -20.60
C ILE A 15 -1.71 -2.40 -22.00
N ARG A 16 -1.58 -3.41 -22.87
CA ARG A 16 -2.16 -3.37 -24.23
C ARG A 16 -3.68 -3.22 -24.20
N GLY A 17 -4.33 -3.91 -23.26
CA GLY A 17 -5.78 -3.88 -23.07
C GLY A 17 -6.35 -2.51 -22.70
N THR A 18 -5.52 -1.59 -22.20
CA THR A 18 -5.96 -0.20 -21.93
C THR A 18 -6.32 0.56 -23.22
N GLY A 19 -5.70 0.22 -24.35
CA GLY A 19 -5.79 1.01 -25.59
C GLY A 19 -5.18 2.41 -25.49
N ALA A 20 -4.50 2.74 -24.38
CA ALA A 20 -3.92 4.05 -24.13
C ALA A 20 -2.57 4.20 -24.84
N ARG A 21 -2.25 5.44 -25.25
CA ARG A 21 -0.92 5.77 -25.80
C ARG A 21 0.13 5.94 -24.70
N GLU A 22 -0.32 6.35 -23.53
CA GLU A 22 0.48 6.67 -22.36
C GLU A 22 -0.08 5.91 -21.17
N VAL A 23 0.78 5.18 -20.46
CA VAL A 23 0.40 4.32 -19.33
C VAL A 23 1.38 4.50 -18.19
N VAL A 24 0.86 4.77 -17.00
CA VAL A 24 1.62 4.70 -15.74
C VAL A 24 1.29 3.36 -15.08
N LEU A 25 2.32 2.56 -14.80
CA LEU A 25 2.20 1.27 -14.11
C LEU A 25 2.63 1.42 -12.65
N LEU A 26 1.72 1.08 -11.72
CA LEU A 26 1.91 1.08 -10.27
C LEU A 26 1.83 -0.37 -9.75
N PRO A 27 2.96 -1.05 -9.49
CA PRO A 27 2.96 -2.46 -9.09
C PRO A 27 2.32 -2.71 -7.72
N ASN A 28 2.51 -1.77 -6.78
CA ASN A 28 2.00 -1.81 -5.40
C ASN A 28 2.44 -3.03 -4.57
N ASP A 29 3.38 -3.83 -5.10
CA ASP A 29 3.97 -5.00 -4.47
C ASP A 29 5.42 -5.11 -4.97
N PRO A 30 6.42 -5.12 -4.07
CA PRO A 30 7.82 -5.23 -4.47
C PRO A 30 8.14 -6.53 -5.22
N ALA A 31 7.40 -7.61 -5.00
CA ALA A 31 7.58 -8.88 -5.71
C ALA A 31 7.29 -8.76 -7.21
N LEU A 32 6.42 -7.81 -7.60
CA LEU A 32 6.06 -7.56 -9.00
C LEU A 32 7.10 -6.74 -9.75
N ARG A 33 8.08 -6.14 -9.08
CA ARG A 33 9.04 -5.22 -9.70
C ARG A 33 9.71 -5.80 -10.94
N HIS A 34 10.17 -7.04 -10.87
CA HIS A 34 10.86 -7.68 -12.00
C HIS A 34 9.90 -7.95 -13.17
N ALA A 35 8.74 -8.54 -12.89
CA ALA A 35 7.73 -8.83 -13.90
C ALA A 35 7.21 -7.55 -14.57
N ALA A 36 6.95 -6.49 -13.78
CA ALA A 36 6.53 -5.18 -14.25
C ALA A 36 7.59 -4.54 -15.16
N ALA A 37 8.87 -4.58 -14.78
CA ALA A 37 9.95 -4.05 -15.61
C ALA A 37 10.03 -4.77 -16.98
N VAL A 38 9.92 -6.10 -17.00
CA VAL A 38 9.90 -6.87 -18.24
C VAL A 38 8.69 -6.50 -19.11
N ALA A 39 7.50 -6.36 -18.51
CA ALA A 39 6.28 -5.99 -19.23
C ALA A 39 6.38 -4.58 -19.85
N VAL A 40 6.97 -3.63 -19.12
CA VAL A 40 7.21 -2.25 -19.58
C VAL A 40 8.15 -2.24 -20.78
N GLU A 41 9.25 -2.98 -20.74
CA GLU A 41 10.19 -3.06 -21.86
C GLU A 41 9.56 -3.71 -23.11
N GLN A 42 8.77 -4.77 -22.93
CA GLN A 42 8.02 -5.41 -24.03
C GLN A 42 7.04 -4.45 -24.70
N THR A 43 6.26 -3.72 -23.92
CA THR A 43 5.21 -2.82 -24.42
C THR A 43 5.76 -1.53 -25.00
N ARG A 44 6.89 -1.02 -24.49
CA ARG A 44 7.65 0.08 -25.11
C ARG A 44 8.17 -0.28 -26.50
N ALA A 45 8.63 -1.52 -26.71
CA ALA A 45 9.07 -2.00 -28.02
C ALA A 45 7.93 -2.01 -29.06
N GLU A 46 6.67 -1.98 -28.61
CA GLU A 46 5.47 -1.91 -29.44
C GLU A 46 4.97 -0.47 -29.66
N GLY A 47 5.68 0.53 -29.12
CA GLY A 47 5.37 1.96 -29.28
C GLY A 47 4.42 2.52 -28.23
N ILE A 48 4.05 1.76 -27.19
CA ILE A 48 3.28 2.27 -26.06
C ILE A 48 4.23 3.02 -25.12
N ARG A 49 3.90 4.26 -24.78
CA ARG A 49 4.68 5.03 -23.81
C ARG A 49 4.30 4.59 -22.41
N VAL A 50 5.15 3.81 -21.76
CA VAL A 50 4.89 3.30 -20.41
C VAL A 50 5.91 3.84 -19.42
N ALA A 51 5.45 4.31 -18.26
CA ALA A 51 6.28 4.63 -17.10
C ALA A 51 6.00 3.65 -15.96
N LEU A 52 7.05 3.20 -15.29
CA LEU A 52 6.96 2.34 -14.11
C LEU A 52 7.29 3.18 -12.88
N ILE A 53 6.33 3.37 -11.99
CA ILE A 53 6.59 3.97 -10.67
C ILE A 53 6.75 2.80 -9.68
N PRO A 54 7.89 2.64 -9.00
CA PRO A 54 8.23 1.45 -8.24
C PRO A 54 7.52 1.41 -6.86
N THR A 55 6.20 1.52 -6.85
CA THR A 55 5.39 1.42 -5.63
C THR A 55 5.50 0.03 -5.01
N ARG A 56 5.61 -0.03 -3.69
CA ARG A 56 5.76 -1.25 -2.87
C ARG A 56 4.50 -1.58 -2.06
N SER A 57 3.56 -0.64 -1.99
CA SER A 57 2.30 -0.78 -1.27
C SER A 57 1.18 -0.10 -2.06
N PRO A 58 -0.07 -0.58 -1.94
CA PRO A 58 -1.24 0.11 -2.47
C PRO A 58 -1.33 1.56 -2.00
N LEU A 59 -0.82 1.90 -0.80
CA LEU A 59 -0.90 3.25 -0.25
C LEU A 59 -0.03 4.23 -1.02
N GLN A 60 1.14 3.80 -1.46
CA GLN A 60 1.98 4.60 -2.36
C GLN A 60 1.32 4.78 -3.72
N GLY A 61 0.54 3.79 -4.18
CA GLY A 61 -0.28 3.90 -5.38
C GLY A 61 -1.43 4.90 -5.22
N VAL A 62 -2.12 4.90 -4.08
CA VAL A 62 -3.16 5.87 -3.75
C VAL A 62 -2.59 7.29 -3.71
N ALA A 63 -1.46 7.50 -3.05
CA ALA A 63 -0.78 8.80 -3.02
C ALA A 63 -0.34 9.26 -4.42
N ALA A 64 0.21 8.36 -5.24
CA ALA A 64 0.54 8.67 -6.63
C ALA A 64 -0.69 9.11 -7.43
N LEU A 65 -1.82 8.39 -7.30
CA LEU A 65 -3.05 8.72 -8.00
C LEU A 65 -3.70 10.01 -7.50
N ALA A 66 -3.54 10.36 -6.22
CA ALA A 66 -4.11 11.57 -5.63
C ALA A 66 -3.52 12.86 -6.22
N VAL A 67 -2.29 12.81 -6.72
CA VAL A 67 -1.60 13.95 -7.35
C VAL A 67 -1.62 13.92 -8.88
N HIS A 68 -2.27 12.92 -9.48
CA HIS A 68 -2.40 12.82 -10.94
C HIS A 68 -3.23 14.00 -11.47
N ASP A 69 -2.69 14.68 -12.48
CA ASP A 69 -3.38 15.77 -13.16
C ASP A 69 -3.49 15.48 -14.67
N PRO A 70 -4.70 15.34 -15.24
CA PRO A 70 -4.88 15.07 -16.66
C PRO A 70 -4.43 16.22 -17.58
N ASP A 71 -4.25 17.44 -17.04
CA ASP A 71 -3.75 18.59 -17.79
C ASP A 71 -2.21 18.63 -17.85
N HIS A 72 -1.50 17.84 -17.02
CA HIS A 72 -0.05 17.71 -17.08
C HIS A 72 0.42 16.90 -18.28
N ARG A 73 1.62 17.22 -18.77
CA ARG A 73 2.32 16.34 -19.70
C ARG A 73 2.72 15.06 -18.98
N PHE A 74 2.70 13.94 -19.69
CA PHE A 74 3.01 12.63 -19.12
C PHE A 74 4.29 12.57 -18.25
N ASP A 75 5.40 13.18 -18.67
CA ASP A 75 6.64 13.14 -17.88
C ASP A 75 6.53 13.97 -16.58
N GLU A 76 5.82 15.10 -16.64
CA GLU A 76 5.60 15.99 -15.50
C GLU A 76 4.70 15.30 -14.48
N ASP A 77 3.64 14.66 -14.96
CA ASP A 77 2.73 13.85 -14.16
C ASP A 77 3.45 12.67 -13.50
N VAL A 78 4.25 11.89 -14.27
CA VAL A 78 5.06 10.79 -13.73
C VAL A 78 6.02 11.27 -12.64
N VAL A 79 6.63 12.45 -12.77
CA VAL A 79 7.52 13.02 -11.73
C VAL A 79 6.74 13.35 -10.46
N ALA A 80 5.57 13.98 -10.59
CA ALA A 80 4.72 14.32 -9.46
C ALA A 80 4.24 13.05 -8.73
N MET A 81 3.68 12.09 -9.48
CA MET A 81 3.22 10.80 -8.99
C MET A 81 4.35 10.00 -8.31
N THR A 82 5.56 9.99 -8.88
CA THR A 82 6.71 9.29 -8.30
C THR A 82 7.13 9.94 -6.98
N SER A 83 7.09 11.27 -6.91
CA SER A 83 7.45 12.02 -5.71
C SER A 83 6.45 11.76 -4.57
N ALA A 84 5.15 11.79 -4.86
CA ALA A 84 4.11 11.47 -3.88
C ALA A 84 4.21 10.04 -3.36
N ALA A 85 4.36 9.06 -4.27
CA ALA A 85 4.59 7.66 -3.90
C ALA A 85 5.80 7.48 -2.97
N GLY A 86 6.90 8.17 -3.27
CA GLY A 86 8.15 8.08 -2.51
C GLY A 86 8.09 8.78 -1.14
N ALA A 87 7.26 9.81 -0.99
CA ALA A 87 7.05 10.51 0.28
C ALA A 87 6.16 9.73 1.25
N THR A 88 5.32 8.84 0.73
CA THR A 88 4.36 8.05 1.52
C THR A 88 5.05 6.90 2.26
N ARG A 89 5.08 6.99 3.59
CA ARG A 89 5.39 5.87 4.48
C ARG A 89 4.19 4.93 4.51
N TYR A 90 4.43 3.63 4.56
CA TYR A 90 3.34 2.65 4.57
C TYR A 90 3.55 1.54 5.59
N ALA A 91 2.45 0.99 6.06
CA ALA A 91 2.40 -0.17 6.91
C ALA A 91 1.18 -1.05 6.59
N GLU A 92 1.22 -2.28 7.07
CA GLU A 92 0.11 -3.20 7.04
C GLU A 92 -0.01 -3.95 8.36
N LEU A 93 -1.24 -4.36 8.67
CA LEU A 93 -1.53 -5.26 9.76
C LEU A 93 -1.80 -6.64 9.19
N ALA A 94 -1.29 -7.66 9.85
CA ALA A 94 -1.54 -9.06 9.53
C ALA A 94 -1.74 -9.88 10.80
N LEU A 95 -2.25 -11.11 10.66
CA LEU A 95 -2.26 -12.09 11.74
C LEU A 95 -1.20 -13.15 11.45
N ALA A 96 -0.40 -13.50 12.46
CA ALA A 96 0.59 -14.55 12.35
C ALA A 96 -0.11 -15.91 12.14
N GLU A 97 0.22 -16.60 11.04
CA GLU A 97 -0.35 -17.94 10.75
C GLU A 97 0.26 -19.05 11.60
N ARG A 98 1.42 -18.79 12.20
CA ARG A 98 2.20 -19.75 13.00
C ARG A 98 3.24 -19.00 13.82
N GLN A 99 3.82 -19.69 14.81
CA GLN A 99 4.96 -19.15 15.53
C GLN A 99 6.14 -18.89 14.59
N SER A 100 6.75 -17.71 14.71
CA SER A 100 7.90 -17.32 13.88
C SER A 100 8.82 -16.34 14.60
N TRP A 101 10.09 -16.33 14.19
CA TRP A 101 11.06 -15.33 14.60
C TRP A 101 10.97 -14.13 13.64
N THR A 102 10.84 -12.93 14.20
CA THR A 102 10.75 -11.68 13.46
C THR A 102 11.75 -10.66 14.01
N SER A 103 11.93 -9.54 13.31
CA SER A 103 12.74 -8.42 13.79
C SER A 103 12.21 -7.78 15.09
N ALA A 104 10.91 -7.88 15.37
CA ALA A 104 10.29 -7.42 16.63
C ALA A 104 10.32 -8.47 17.76
N GLY A 105 10.79 -9.69 17.51
CA GLY A 105 10.81 -10.81 18.45
C GLY A 105 10.04 -12.03 17.95
N ILE A 106 9.71 -12.93 18.87
CA ILE A 106 8.92 -14.13 18.57
C ILE A 106 7.45 -13.76 18.59
N CYS A 107 6.72 -14.10 17.52
CA CYS A 107 5.25 -14.07 17.50
C CYS A 107 4.71 -15.50 17.60
N ASP A 108 3.53 -15.65 18.21
CA ASP A 108 2.76 -16.90 18.17
C ASP A 108 1.67 -16.86 17.08
N GLU A 109 1.09 -18.01 16.77
CA GLU A 109 -0.10 -18.09 15.91
C GLU A 109 -1.24 -17.22 16.46
N GLY A 110 -1.86 -16.44 15.58
CA GLY A 110 -2.95 -15.51 15.90
C GLY A 110 -2.47 -14.13 16.38
N ASP A 111 -1.18 -13.92 16.61
CA ASP A 111 -0.67 -12.60 17.01
C ASP A 111 -0.87 -11.58 15.89
N ALA A 112 -1.30 -10.38 16.27
CA ALA A 112 -1.34 -9.23 15.38
C ALA A 112 0.08 -8.73 15.13
N LEU A 113 0.43 -8.63 13.85
CA LEU A 113 1.72 -8.14 13.36
C LEU A 113 1.50 -6.76 12.73
N GLY A 114 2.27 -5.78 13.17
CA GLY A 114 2.40 -4.49 12.52
C GLY A 114 3.67 -4.46 11.68
N ILE A 115 3.52 -4.39 10.37
CA ILE A 115 4.60 -4.46 9.39
C ILE A 115 4.79 -3.06 8.80
N ILE A 116 5.95 -2.44 9.00
CA ILE A 116 6.27 -1.10 8.49
C ILE A 116 7.39 -1.24 7.47
N ASP A 117 7.17 -0.70 6.26
CA ASP A 117 8.10 -0.83 5.12
C ASP A 117 8.53 -2.28 4.79
N GLY A 118 7.67 -3.26 5.11
CA GLY A 118 7.92 -4.69 4.91
C GLY A 118 8.58 -5.41 6.09
N ASP A 119 8.93 -4.70 7.17
CA ASP A 119 9.53 -5.29 8.38
C ASP A 119 8.53 -5.34 9.54
N VAL A 120 8.47 -6.48 10.24
CA VAL A 120 7.64 -6.62 11.45
C VAL A 120 8.20 -5.69 12.54
N ALA A 121 7.49 -4.60 12.80
CA ALA A 121 7.90 -3.57 13.74
C ALA A 121 7.21 -3.69 15.10
N VAL A 122 6.02 -4.31 15.13
CA VAL A 122 5.17 -4.42 16.32
C VAL A 122 4.52 -5.81 16.36
N ILE A 123 4.50 -6.44 17.52
CA ILE A 123 3.73 -7.66 17.80
C ILE A 123 2.73 -7.37 18.91
N GLY A 124 1.50 -7.88 18.79
CA GLY A 124 0.49 -7.78 19.84
C GLY A 124 -0.56 -8.88 19.78
N LYS A 125 -1.39 -8.95 20.82
CA LYS A 125 -2.49 -9.93 20.92
C LYS A 125 -3.83 -9.37 20.41
N ASP A 126 -3.97 -8.04 20.37
CA ASP A 126 -5.15 -7.34 19.87
C ASP A 126 -4.80 -6.55 18.60
N LEU A 127 -5.61 -6.69 17.56
CA LEU A 127 -5.34 -6.07 16.26
C LEU A 127 -5.46 -4.55 16.32
N ALA A 128 -6.48 -4.03 16.98
CA ALA A 128 -6.72 -2.60 17.07
C ALA A 128 -5.65 -1.89 17.91
N ALA A 129 -5.30 -2.42 19.08
CA ALA A 129 -4.19 -1.89 19.89
C ALA A 129 -2.83 -2.02 19.20
N THR A 130 -2.66 -3.00 18.32
CA THR A 130 -1.45 -3.12 17.49
C THR A 130 -1.42 -2.06 16.40
N ALA A 131 -2.55 -1.79 15.75
CA ALA A 131 -2.68 -0.72 14.77
C ALA A 131 -2.41 0.68 15.37
N GLU A 132 -2.91 0.97 16.57
CA GLU A 132 -2.60 2.23 17.29
C GLU A 132 -1.09 2.40 17.52
N ARG A 133 -0.39 1.34 17.97
CA ARG A 133 1.07 1.37 18.14
C ARG A 133 1.83 1.53 16.82
N VAL A 134 1.30 0.99 15.73
CA VAL A 134 1.87 1.19 14.38
C VAL A 134 1.72 2.66 13.98
N LEU A 135 0.53 3.25 14.16
CA LEU A 135 0.30 4.68 13.89
C LEU A 135 1.24 5.57 14.69
N ASP A 136 1.35 5.35 16.00
CA ASP A 136 2.25 6.12 16.86
C ASP A 136 3.69 6.08 16.34
N ARG A 137 4.14 4.90 15.90
CA ARG A 137 5.50 4.72 15.37
C ARG A 137 5.69 5.39 14.02
N MET A 138 4.71 5.34 13.13
CA MET A 138 4.78 5.99 11.81
C MET A 138 4.71 7.51 11.92
N LEU A 139 3.92 8.04 12.86
CA LEU A 139 3.74 9.46 13.12
C LEU A 139 4.83 10.06 14.01
N ALA A 140 5.67 9.24 14.65
CA ALA A 140 6.80 9.72 15.45
C ALA A 140 7.80 10.58 14.65
N ALA A 141 7.90 10.35 13.33
CA ALA A 141 8.72 11.16 12.42
C ALA A 141 7.97 12.38 11.85
N GLY A 142 6.74 12.62 12.30
CA GLY A 142 5.80 13.58 11.72
C GLY A 142 4.88 12.94 10.69
N GLY A 143 3.99 13.77 10.16
CA GLY A 143 3.02 13.47 9.12
C GLY A 143 1.90 14.51 9.14
N GLU A 144 1.18 14.66 8.04
CA GLU A 144 0.02 15.56 7.92
C GLU A 144 -1.26 14.81 7.57
N LEU A 145 -1.14 13.64 6.94
CA LEU A 145 -2.27 12.81 6.53
C LEU A 145 -2.02 11.34 6.87
N VAL A 146 -3.03 10.70 7.45
CA VAL A 146 -3.14 9.25 7.61
C VAL A 146 -4.21 8.73 6.66
N THR A 147 -3.82 7.82 5.78
CA THR A 147 -4.77 7.07 4.94
C THR A 147 -4.93 5.66 5.48
N LEU A 148 -6.15 5.26 5.82
CA LEU A 148 -6.50 3.92 6.29
C LEU A 148 -7.28 3.18 5.20
N VAL A 149 -6.83 1.97 4.85
CA VAL A 149 -7.60 1.06 3.98
C VAL A 149 -8.00 -0.16 4.79
N ILE A 150 -9.31 -0.27 5.08
CA ILE A 150 -9.88 -1.30 5.94
C ILE A 150 -10.15 -2.56 5.11
N GLY A 151 -9.56 -3.69 5.49
CA GLY A 151 -9.81 -4.96 4.82
C GLY A 151 -11.17 -5.57 5.20
N PRO A 152 -11.72 -6.49 4.39
CA PRO A 152 -13.05 -7.08 4.62
C PRO A 152 -13.13 -7.92 5.90
N ASN A 153 -11.98 -8.37 6.42
CA ASN A 153 -11.87 -9.16 7.64
C ASN A 153 -11.48 -8.31 8.86
N ALA A 154 -11.47 -6.98 8.73
CA ALA A 154 -11.18 -6.10 9.85
C ALA A 154 -12.28 -6.17 10.92
N PRO A 155 -11.93 -6.06 12.22
CA PRO A 155 -12.92 -5.91 13.28
C PRO A 155 -13.81 -4.69 13.06
N ALA A 156 -15.11 -4.85 13.34
CA ALA A 156 -16.05 -3.74 13.29
C ALA A 156 -15.60 -2.59 14.21
N GLY A 157 -15.71 -1.35 13.72
CA GLY A 157 -15.31 -0.16 14.48
C GLY A 157 -13.80 0.10 14.52
N LEU A 158 -12.97 -0.70 13.84
CA LEU A 158 -11.52 -0.45 13.76
C LEU A 158 -11.22 0.95 13.22
N ALA A 159 -11.82 1.36 12.11
CA ALA A 159 -11.62 2.68 11.52
C ALA A 159 -11.91 3.80 12.52
N ALA A 160 -13.12 3.82 13.10
CA ALA A 160 -13.54 4.84 14.06
C ALA A 160 -12.63 4.92 15.28
N ARG A 161 -12.12 3.77 15.76
CA ARG A 161 -11.16 3.71 16.86
C ARG A 161 -9.83 4.37 16.47
N LEU A 162 -9.30 4.06 15.29
CA LEU A 162 -8.03 4.63 14.81
C LEU A 162 -8.15 6.11 14.47
N GLU A 163 -9.25 6.56 13.86
CA GLU A 163 -9.54 7.98 13.64
C GLU A 163 -9.57 8.74 14.96
N THR A 164 -10.25 8.19 15.98
CA THR A 164 -10.29 8.79 17.32
C THR A 164 -8.88 8.86 17.93
N HIS A 165 -8.08 7.79 17.79
CA HIS A 165 -6.70 7.74 18.28
C HIS A 165 -5.84 8.84 17.63
N VAL A 166 -5.86 8.97 16.30
CA VAL A 166 -5.12 10.02 15.59
C VAL A 166 -5.58 11.41 16.03
N GLN A 167 -6.89 11.65 16.10
CA GLN A 167 -7.44 12.94 16.53
C GLN A 167 -7.03 13.33 17.96
N GLN A 168 -6.91 12.36 18.87
CA GLN A 168 -6.55 12.64 20.27
C GLN A 168 -5.06 12.86 20.48
N HIS A 169 -4.21 12.17 19.70
CA HIS A 169 -2.77 12.16 19.92
C HIS A 169 -1.98 13.00 18.90
N HIS A 170 -2.57 13.32 17.75
CA HIS A 170 -1.92 14.00 16.62
C HIS A 170 -2.83 15.08 16.02
N LEU A 171 -3.03 16.18 16.75
CA LEU A 171 -3.99 17.26 16.45
C LEU A 171 -3.83 17.96 15.09
N ALA A 172 -2.69 17.79 14.40
CA ALA A 172 -2.40 18.39 13.10
C ALA A 172 -2.44 17.37 11.95
N VAL A 173 -2.98 16.16 12.20
CA VAL A 173 -2.99 15.05 11.26
C VAL A 173 -4.44 14.72 10.90
N ASP A 174 -4.76 14.82 9.61
CA ASP A 174 -6.05 14.40 9.08
C ASP A 174 -6.09 12.90 8.87
N THR A 175 -7.28 12.29 8.96
CA THR A 175 -7.48 10.87 8.64
C THR A 175 -8.45 10.72 7.48
N VAL A 176 -8.10 9.90 6.49
CA VAL A 176 -8.98 9.47 5.40
C VAL A 176 -9.12 7.95 5.45
N VAL A 177 -10.35 7.47 5.34
CA VAL A 177 -10.68 6.04 5.43
C VAL A 177 -11.29 5.54 4.13
N TYR A 178 -10.75 4.43 3.62
CA TYR A 178 -11.28 3.69 2.49
C TYR A 178 -11.63 2.25 2.90
N GLU A 179 -12.69 1.72 2.32
CA GLU A 179 -12.98 0.29 2.37
C GLU A 179 -12.17 -0.42 1.28
N GLY A 180 -11.46 -1.48 1.66
CA GLY A 180 -10.56 -2.23 0.80
C GLY A 180 -11.01 -3.66 0.58
N GLY A 181 -10.61 -4.21 -0.57
CA GLY A 181 -10.81 -5.62 -0.91
C GLY A 181 -12.22 -5.97 -1.41
N ALA A 182 -12.36 -7.20 -1.88
CA ALA A 182 -13.65 -7.82 -2.16
C ALA A 182 -13.97 -8.82 -1.04
N PRO A 183 -15.24 -9.06 -0.69
CA PRO A 183 -15.63 -9.89 0.47
C PRO A 183 -15.06 -11.32 0.46
N ASP A 184 -14.69 -11.82 -0.72
CA ASP A 184 -14.21 -13.18 -0.97
C ASP A 184 -12.67 -13.30 -1.04
N ARG A 185 -11.93 -12.18 -0.91
CA ARG A 185 -10.47 -12.18 -0.94
C ARG A 185 -9.87 -12.00 0.45
N GLN A 186 -8.99 -12.93 0.82
CA GLN A 186 -8.09 -12.76 1.96
C GLN A 186 -7.06 -11.68 1.62
N GLY A 187 -6.99 -10.65 2.45
CA GLY A 187 -6.03 -9.56 2.37
C GLY A 187 -5.73 -9.04 3.77
N ALA A 188 -4.77 -8.11 3.86
CA ALA A 188 -4.42 -7.46 5.12
C ALA A 188 -5.68 -6.84 5.78
N PRO A 189 -5.95 -7.10 7.07
CA PRO A 189 -7.03 -6.45 7.81
C PRO A 189 -6.98 -4.92 7.77
N LEU A 190 -5.79 -4.33 7.65
CA LEU A 190 -5.61 -2.89 7.59
C LEU A 190 -4.33 -2.58 6.84
N LEU A 191 -4.39 -1.58 5.95
CA LEU A 191 -3.23 -0.90 5.43
C LEU A 191 -3.24 0.56 5.88
N ILE A 192 -2.06 1.12 6.14
CA ILE A 192 -1.86 2.47 6.66
C ILE A 192 -0.86 3.19 5.77
N GLY A 193 -1.22 4.37 5.28
CA GLY A 193 -0.32 5.34 4.65
C GLY A 193 -0.15 6.55 5.55
N VAL A 194 1.07 7.06 5.65
CA VAL A 194 1.37 8.34 6.31
C VAL A 194 2.23 9.18 5.39
N GLU A 195 1.78 10.40 5.12
CA GLU A 195 2.50 11.41 4.34
C GLU A 195 3.17 12.39 5.32
#